data_AF-A0A6G3XK24-F1
#
_entry.id   AF-A0A6G3XK24-F1
#
_cell.length_a   1.000
_cell.length_b   1.000
_cell.length_c   1.000
_cell.angle_alpha   90.00
_cell.angle_beta   90.00
_cell.angle_gamma   90.00
#
_symmetry.space_group_name_H-M   'P 1'
#
loop_
_entity.id
_entity.type
_entity.pdbx_description
1 polymer ?
#
loop_
_entity_poly.entity_id
_entity_poly.type
_entity_poly.pdbx_seq_one_letter_code
_entity_poly.pdbx_strand_id
1 'polypeptide(L)'
;ALTADLQRTLRTCVWHPGPDFDAGSIGALAGIPAELATVQLVRLLQRSMLTALPHRRYVFHDLFLSYARQRLAALDHEDAMRMSRRGLYRHLARVVATVHALLSAAEEPTAGTGPFENPEHARLWLEAAAGELVGAAV
;
A
#
# COMPACT_ATOMS: atom_id res chain seq x y z
N ALA A 1 -15.98 20.86 6.12
CA ALA A 1 -14.55 20.61 6.45
C ALA A 1 -14.28 19.11 6.63
N LEU A 2 -13.04 18.64 6.47
CA LEU A 2 -12.64 17.26 6.87
C LEU A 2 -12.31 17.24 8.36
N THR A 3 -12.65 16.15 9.05
CA THR A 3 -12.20 15.89 10.42
C THR A 3 -10.71 15.62 10.45
N ALA A 4 -10.05 15.79 11.61
CA ALA A 4 -8.60 15.58 11.75
C ALA A 4 -8.17 14.16 11.35
N ASP A 5 -8.98 13.14 11.64
CA ASP A 5 -8.68 11.75 11.28
C ASP A 5 -8.76 11.53 9.77
N LEU A 6 -9.78 12.07 9.10
CA LEU A 6 -9.89 12.00 7.64
C LEU A 6 -8.76 12.77 6.95
N GLN A 7 -8.30 13.88 7.53
CA GLN A 7 -7.12 14.58 7.02
C GLN A 7 -5.86 13.73 7.16
N ARG A 8 -5.65 13.05 8.30
CA ARG A 8 -4.52 12.11 8.45
C ARG A 8 -4.59 10.99 7.43
N THR A 9 -5.75 10.35 7.26
CA THR A 9 -5.91 9.25 6.29
C THR A 9 -5.70 9.74 4.87
N LEU A 10 -6.21 10.92 4.51
CA LEU A 10 -5.96 11.51 3.19
C LEU A 10 -4.46 11.73 2.96
N ARG A 11 -3.73 12.25 3.96
CA ARG A 11 -2.26 12.39 3.88
C ARG A 11 -1.58 11.03 3.70
N THR A 12 -1.96 10.03 4.48
CA THR A 12 -1.41 8.66 4.34
C THR A 12 -1.63 8.11 2.93
N CYS A 13 -2.82 8.33 2.36
CA CYS A 13 -3.12 7.91 1.00
C CYS A 13 -2.21 8.60 -0.02
N VAL A 14 -1.98 9.91 0.10
CA VAL A 14 -1.13 10.69 -0.81
C VAL A 14 0.33 10.18 -0.82
N TRP A 15 0.78 9.69 0.34
CA TRP A 15 2.11 9.11 0.56
C TRP A 15 2.21 7.62 0.24
N HIS A 16 1.12 6.97 -0.16
CA HIS A 16 1.17 5.58 -0.58
C HIS A 16 2.09 5.45 -1.82
N PRO A 17 3.01 4.47 -1.85
CA PRO A 17 4.00 4.35 -2.92
C PRO A 17 3.45 3.74 -4.21
N GLY A 18 2.35 2.99 -4.14
CA GLY A 18 1.69 2.37 -5.29
C GLY A 18 0.69 3.30 -5.98
N PRO A 19 0.36 3.02 -7.26
CA PRO A 19 -0.59 3.81 -8.04
C PRO A 19 -2.00 3.77 -7.46
N ASP A 20 -2.36 2.67 -6.79
CA ASP A 20 -3.61 2.46 -6.10
C ASP A 20 -3.36 1.69 -4.79
N PHE A 21 -4.39 1.58 -3.94
CA PHE A 21 -4.27 0.99 -2.60
C PHE A 21 -5.59 0.42 -2.10
N ASP A 22 -5.49 -0.51 -1.16
CA ASP A 22 -6.63 -1.04 -0.40
C ASP A 22 -6.61 -0.54 1.06
N ALA A 23 -7.68 -0.85 1.80
CA ALA A 23 -7.81 -0.45 3.20
C ALA A 23 -6.76 -1.09 4.11
N GLY A 24 -6.28 -2.30 3.79
CA GLY A 24 -5.24 -2.98 4.55
C GLY A 24 -3.90 -2.24 4.45
N SER A 25 -3.54 -1.84 3.24
CA SER A 25 -2.33 -1.06 2.94
C SER A 25 -2.34 0.30 3.64
N ILE A 26 -3.47 1.03 3.57
CA ILE A 26 -3.61 2.31 4.27
C ILE A 26 -3.63 2.15 5.79
N GLY A 27 -4.31 1.12 6.31
CA GLY A 27 -4.29 0.81 7.75
C GLY A 27 -2.88 0.52 8.25
N ALA A 28 -2.10 -0.26 7.49
CA ALA A 28 -0.71 -0.58 7.81
C ALA A 28 0.21 0.65 7.77
N LEU A 29 0.02 1.56 6.81
CA LEU A 29 0.77 2.82 6.75
C LEU A 29 0.41 3.79 7.88
N ALA A 30 -0.88 3.89 8.22
CA ALA A 30 -1.39 4.80 9.24
C ALA A 30 -1.30 4.24 10.67
N GLY A 31 -0.98 2.96 10.85
CA GLY A 31 -0.95 2.31 12.14
C GLY A 31 -2.34 2.10 12.75
N ILE A 32 -3.37 1.93 11.93
CA ILE A 32 -4.77 1.74 12.35
C ILE A 32 -5.36 0.42 11.82
N PRO A 33 -6.43 -0.12 12.45
CA PRO A 33 -7.13 -1.29 11.94
C PRO A 33 -7.67 -1.09 10.51
N ALA A 34 -7.70 -2.15 9.71
CA ALA A 34 -8.15 -2.12 8.32
C ALA A 34 -9.64 -1.76 8.19
N GLU A 35 -10.45 -2.11 9.17
CA GLU A 35 -11.88 -1.79 9.26
C GLU A 35 -12.06 -0.27 9.43
N LEU A 36 -11.24 0.35 10.28
CA LEU A 36 -11.25 1.79 10.47
C LEU A 36 -10.75 2.51 9.22
N ALA A 37 -9.69 2.01 8.58
CA ALA A 37 -9.22 2.53 7.30
C ALA A 37 -10.30 2.42 6.21
N THR A 38 -11.06 1.32 6.17
CA THR A 38 -12.18 1.14 5.24
C THR A 38 -13.23 2.22 5.41
N VAL A 39 -13.68 2.47 6.65
CA VAL A 39 -14.67 3.53 6.94
C VAL A 39 -14.16 4.90 6.47
N GLN A 40 -12.89 5.20 6.72
CA GLN A 40 -12.29 6.48 6.34
C GLN A 40 -12.14 6.61 4.82
N LEU A 41 -11.73 5.55 4.12
CA LEU A 41 -11.64 5.52 2.66
C LEU A 41 -13.01 5.68 1.99
N VAL A 42 -14.05 5.02 2.51
CA VAL A 42 -15.43 5.19 2.02
C VAL A 42 -15.89 6.64 2.19
N ARG A 43 -15.56 7.30 3.31
CA ARG A 43 -15.87 8.72 3.52
C ARG A 43 -15.11 9.65 2.57
N LEU A 44 -13.88 9.31 2.20
CA LEU A 44 -13.11 10.05 1.19
C LEU A 44 -13.68 9.82 -0.22
N LEU A 45 -14.07 8.59 -0.56
CA LEU A 45 -14.74 8.23 -1.80
C LEU A 45 -16.07 8.99 -1.97
N GLN A 46 -16.92 9.02 -0.94
CA GLN A 46 -18.18 9.78 -0.95
C GLN A 46 -17.99 11.28 -1.19
N ARG A 47 -16.79 11.82 -0.91
CA ARG A 47 -16.41 13.22 -1.15
C ARG A 47 -15.71 13.42 -2.49
N SER A 48 -15.72 12.43 -3.37
CA SER A 48 -15.04 12.45 -4.68
C SER A 48 -13.54 12.75 -4.60
N MET A 49 -12.90 12.42 -3.47
CA MET A 49 -11.45 12.56 -3.30
C MET A 49 -10.68 11.34 -3.81
N LEU A 50 -11.38 10.20 -3.93
CA LEU A 50 -10.87 8.93 -4.41
C LEU A 50 -11.83 8.37 -5.45
N THR A 51 -11.32 7.48 -6.31
CA THR A 51 -12.10 6.63 -7.20
C THR A 51 -11.98 5.18 -6.73
N ALA A 52 -13.09 4.44 -6.74
CA ALA A 52 -13.09 3.02 -6.46
C ALA A 52 -12.68 2.22 -7.71
N LEU A 53 -11.85 1.21 -7.51
CA LEU A 53 -11.44 0.22 -8.50
C LEU A 53 -12.00 -1.16 -8.12
N PRO A 54 -11.99 -2.13 -9.07
CA PRO A 54 -12.31 -3.52 -8.76
C PRO A 54 -11.47 -4.07 -7.59
N HIS A 55 -11.97 -5.11 -6.91
CA HIS A 55 -11.30 -5.75 -5.77
C HIS A 55 -11.10 -4.86 -4.53
N ARG A 56 -12.02 -3.89 -4.32
CA ARG A 56 -12.00 -2.95 -3.18
C ARG A 56 -10.71 -2.12 -3.08
N ARG A 57 -10.17 -1.74 -4.24
CA ARG A 57 -9.00 -0.87 -4.36
C ARG A 57 -9.46 0.56 -4.63
N TYR A 58 -8.59 1.52 -4.33
CA TYR A 58 -8.87 2.96 -4.42
C TYR A 58 -7.69 3.67 -5.06
N VAL A 59 -7.99 4.68 -5.86
CA VAL A 59 -7.00 5.50 -6.54
C VAL A 59 -7.36 6.98 -6.44
N PHE A 60 -6.37 7.86 -6.53
CA PHE A 60 -6.62 9.30 -6.69
C PHE A 60 -6.89 9.64 -8.14
N HIS A 61 -7.57 10.77 -8.37
CA HIS A 61 -7.45 11.44 -9.66
C HIS A 61 -6.07 12.08 -9.77
N ASP A 62 -5.37 11.89 -10.89
CA ASP A 62 -3.98 12.33 -11.10
C ASP A 62 -3.76 13.82 -10.79
N LEU A 63 -4.70 14.67 -11.19
CA LEU A 63 -4.67 16.11 -10.93
C LEU A 63 -4.73 16.44 -9.43
N PHE A 64 -5.55 15.70 -8.68
CA PHE A 64 -5.68 15.91 -7.24
C PHE A 64 -4.43 15.43 -6.50
N LEU A 65 -3.82 14.32 -6.95
CA LEU A 65 -2.64 13.75 -6.30
C LEU A 65 -1.43 14.68 -6.38
N SER A 66 -1.18 15.27 -7.56
CA SER A 66 -0.08 16.22 -7.74
C SER A 66 -0.24 17.46 -6.84
N TYR A 67 -1.45 18.04 -6.81
CA TYR A 67 -1.78 19.16 -5.94
C TYR A 67 -1.63 18.81 -4.45
N ALA A 68 -2.12 17.64 -4.04
CA ALA A 68 -2.04 17.20 -2.65
C ALA A 68 -0.59 16.97 -2.20
N ARG A 69 0.25 16.37 -3.05
CA ARG A 69 1.69 16.19 -2.78
C ARG A 69 2.41 17.52 -2.61
N GLN A 70 2.17 18.48 -3.49
CA GLN A 70 2.75 19.82 -3.38
C GLN A 70 2.36 20.52 -2.07
N ARG A 71 1.12 20.37 -1.64
CA ARG A 71 0.63 20.94 -0.36
C ARG A 71 1.25 20.26 0.87
N LEU A 72 1.55 18.96 0.78
CA LEU A 72 2.05 18.16 1.91
C LEU A 72 3.57 18.12 2.02
N ALA A 73 4.29 18.38 0.93
CA ALA A 73 5.75 18.48 0.94
C ALA A 73 6.28 19.54 1.92
N ALA A 74 5.47 20.53 2.29
CA ALA A 74 5.82 21.59 3.24
C ALA A 74 5.63 21.19 4.72
N LEU A 75 5.06 20.01 5.02
CA LEU A 75 4.55 19.66 6.35
C LEU A 75 5.18 18.42 6.99
N ASP A 76 5.92 17.57 6.26
CA ASP A 76 6.30 16.23 6.73
C ASP A 76 7.81 15.99 6.95
N HIS A 77 8.09 15.13 7.94
CA HIS A 77 9.43 14.73 8.42
C HIS A 77 9.79 13.33 7.89
N GLU A 78 10.95 13.18 7.24
CA GLU A 78 11.37 11.96 6.53
C GLU A 78 11.41 10.68 7.39
N ASP A 79 11.65 10.80 8.69
CA ASP A 79 11.72 9.66 9.62
C ASP A 79 10.38 8.95 9.83
N ALA A 80 9.29 9.72 9.99
CA ALA A 80 7.94 9.18 10.15
C ALA A 80 7.53 8.38 8.90
N MET A 81 7.94 8.87 7.73
CA MET A 81 7.70 8.23 6.44
C MET A 81 8.41 6.89 6.30
N ARG A 82 9.67 6.79 6.73
CA ARG A 82 10.42 5.52 6.74
C ARG A 82 9.78 4.48 7.65
N MET A 83 9.31 4.87 8.84
CA MET A 83 8.64 3.96 9.77
C MET A 83 7.31 3.44 9.21
N SER A 84 6.47 4.32 8.63
CA SER A 84 5.21 3.90 8.00
C SER A 84 5.44 2.93 6.84
N ARG A 85 6.47 3.14 6.00
CA ARG A 85 6.81 2.23 4.89
C ARG A 85 7.19 0.83 5.36
N ARG A 86 7.86 0.69 6.52
CA ARG A 86 8.14 -0.63 7.12
C ARG A 86 6.86 -1.36 7.54
N GLY A 87 5.87 -0.63 8.06
CA GLY A 87 4.55 -1.17 8.41
C GLY A 87 3.82 -1.72 7.18
N LEU A 88 3.80 -0.95 6.10
CA LEU A 88 3.24 -1.39 4.82
C LEU A 88 3.94 -2.64 4.27
N TYR A 89 5.27 -2.65 4.25
CA TYR A 89 6.03 -3.80 3.75
C TYR A 89 5.68 -5.08 4.51
N ARG A 90 5.62 -5.03 5.85
CA ARG A 90 5.24 -6.17 6.68
C ARG A 90 3.79 -6.62 6.45
N HIS A 91 2.89 -5.71 6.11
CA HIS A 91 1.52 -6.06 5.72
C HIS A 91 1.50 -6.79 4.38
N LEU A 92 2.13 -6.22 3.35
CA LEU A 92 2.18 -6.81 2.01
C LEU A 92 2.84 -8.19 2.02
N ALA A 93 3.94 -8.37 2.76
CA ALA A 93 4.62 -9.67 2.89
C ALA A 93 3.68 -10.75 3.46
N ARG A 94 2.85 -10.42 4.45
CA ARG A 94 1.86 -11.36 5.00
C ARG A 94 0.78 -11.71 3.99
N VAL A 95 0.26 -10.70 3.26
CA VAL A 95 -0.77 -10.92 2.23
C VAL A 95 -0.23 -11.80 1.11
N VAL A 96 0.98 -11.52 0.61
CA VAL A 96 1.64 -12.33 -0.41
C VAL A 96 1.89 -13.76 0.06
N ALA A 97 2.31 -13.96 1.32
CA ALA A 97 2.47 -15.31 1.87
C ALA A 97 1.14 -16.09 1.90
N THR A 98 0.03 -15.43 2.27
CA THR A 98 -1.31 -16.04 2.21
C THR A 98 -1.71 -16.37 0.77
N VAL A 99 -1.51 -15.45 -0.17
CA VAL A 99 -1.81 -15.69 -1.60
C VAL A 99 -0.99 -16.85 -2.14
N HIS A 100 0.32 -16.88 -1.85
CA HIS A 100 1.21 -17.95 -2.26
C HIS A 100 0.78 -19.31 -1.70
N ALA A 101 0.41 -19.39 -0.43
CA ALA A 101 -0.08 -20.63 0.18
C ALA A 101 -1.40 -21.11 -0.46
N LEU A 102 -2.29 -20.19 -0.82
CA LEU A 102 -3.55 -20.50 -1.50
C LEU A 102 -3.33 -20.98 -2.95
N LEU A 103 -2.41 -20.36 -3.68
CA LEU A 103 -2.12 -20.71 -5.08
C LEU A 103 -1.27 -21.98 -5.23
N SER A 104 -0.33 -22.22 -4.30
CA SER A 104 0.63 -23.32 -4.42
C SER A 104 0.09 -24.66 -3.91
N ALA A 105 -1.14 -24.69 -3.38
CA ALA A 105 -1.87 -25.84 -2.80
C ALA A 105 -1.20 -26.60 -1.63
N ALA A 106 0.13 -26.65 -1.54
CA ALA A 106 0.94 -27.08 -0.40
C ALA A 106 2.42 -26.91 -0.76
N GLU A 107 3.12 -26.03 -0.04
CA GLU A 107 4.43 -26.26 0.60
C GLU A 107 4.83 -24.95 1.27
N GLU A 108 5.30 -25.03 2.52
CA GLU A 108 5.83 -23.85 3.20
C GLU A 108 7.12 -23.41 2.48
N PRO A 109 7.26 -22.13 2.10
CA PRO A 109 8.52 -21.64 1.59
C PRO A 109 9.59 -21.88 2.66
N THR A 110 10.59 -22.68 2.34
CA THR A 110 11.75 -22.88 3.20
C THR A 110 12.40 -21.52 3.42
N ALA A 111 12.49 -21.10 4.68
CA ALA A 111 13.11 -19.84 5.05
C ALA A 111 14.59 -19.87 4.64
N GLY A 112 14.93 -19.14 3.58
CA GLY A 112 16.28 -19.02 3.06
C GLY A 112 16.64 -17.56 2.77
N THR A 113 17.88 -17.20 3.06
CA THR A 113 18.54 -16.01 2.50
C THR A 113 18.55 -16.15 0.99
N GLY A 114 17.58 -15.51 0.34
CA GLY A 114 17.54 -15.42 -1.13
C GLY A 114 18.83 -14.81 -1.69
N PRO A 115 19.06 -14.90 -3.01
CA PRO A 115 20.33 -14.56 -3.66
C PRO A 115 20.63 -13.04 -3.72
N PHE A 116 20.05 -12.24 -2.83
CA PHE A 116 20.07 -10.78 -2.90
C PHE A 116 21.16 -10.20 -2.01
N GLU A 117 22.05 -9.43 -2.63
CA GLU A 117 23.18 -8.77 -1.95
C GLU A 117 22.74 -7.55 -1.11
N ASN A 118 21.65 -6.89 -1.50
CA ASN A 118 21.10 -5.73 -0.81
C ASN A 118 19.60 -5.53 -1.11
N PRO A 119 18.89 -4.66 -0.36
CA PRO A 119 17.45 -4.42 -0.56
C PRO A 119 17.08 -3.83 -1.93
N GLU A 120 18.00 -3.11 -2.58
CA GLU A 120 17.77 -2.55 -3.91
C GLU A 120 17.80 -3.64 -4.99
N HIS A 121 18.75 -4.58 -4.89
CA HIS A 121 18.82 -5.76 -5.75
C HIS A 121 17.56 -6.62 -5.59
N ALA A 122 17.11 -6.86 -4.36
CA ALA A 122 15.84 -7.55 -4.11
C ALA A 122 14.63 -6.81 -4.72
N ARG A 123 14.60 -5.47 -4.67
CA ARG A 123 13.53 -4.65 -5.25
C ARG A 123 13.51 -4.73 -6.78
N LEU A 124 14.67 -4.60 -7.43
CA LEU A 124 14.79 -4.68 -8.89
C LEU A 124 14.39 -6.07 -9.40
N TRP A 125 14.80 -7.13 -8.70
CA TRP A 125 14.38 -8.48 -9.03
C TRP A 125 12.86 -8.65 -8.89
N LEU A 126 12.26 -8.15 -7.80
CA LEU A 126 10.81 -8.21 -7.58
C LEU A 126 10.02 -7.48 -8.68
N GLU A 127 10.50 -6.32 -9.14
CA GLU A 127 9.87 -5.58 -10.24
C GLU A 127 9.85 -6.38 -11.54
N ALA A 128 10.95 -7.07 -11.87
CA ALA A 128 11.01 -7.95 -13.04
C ALA A 128 10.12 -9.19 -12.87
N ALA A 129 10.15 -9.83 -11.70
CA ALA A 129 9.42 -11.06 -11.42
C ALA A 129 7.92 -10.86 -11.20
N ALA A 130 7.45 -9.63 -10.95
CA ALA A 130 6.03 -9.35 -10.71
C ALA A 130 5.12 -9.80 -11.87
N GLY A 131 5.58 -9.63 -13.12
CA GLY A 131 4.84 -10.11 -14.30
C GLY A 131 4.79 -11.63 -14.40
N GLU A 132 5.89 -12.30 -14.04
CA GLU A 132 5.98 -13.77 -14.02
C GLU A 132 5.04 -14.36 -12.97
N LEU A 133 5.00 -13.79 -11.76
CA LEU A 133 4.10 -14.21 -10.68
C LEU A 133 2.62 -14.08 -11.07
N VAL A 134 2.24 -13.00 -11.75
CA VAL A 134 0.87 -12.82 -12.24
C VAL A 134 0.55 -13.83 -13.34
N GLY A 135 1.49 -14.11 -14.25
CA GLY A 135 1.30 -15.10 -15.32
C GLY A 135 1.19 -16.54 -14.81
N ALA A 136 1.87 -16.88 -13.71
CA ALA A 136 1.86 -18.22 -13.12
C ALA A 136 0.61 -18.53 -12.28
N ALA A 137 -0.21 -17.53 -11.94
CA ALA A 137 -1.40 -17.68 -11.10
C ALA A 137 -2.65 -18.21 -11.86
N VAL A 138 -2.47 -18.74 -13.07
CA VAL A 138 -3.52 -19.30 -13.96
C VAL A 138 -3.65 -20.80 -13.75
#